data_AF-A0A8C3F7E9-F1
#
_entry.id   AF-A0A8C3F7E9-F1
#
_cell.length_a   1.000
_cell.length_b   1.000
_cell.length_c   1.000
_cell.angle_alpha   90.00
_cell.angle_beta   90.00
_cell.angle_gamma   90.00
#
_symmetry.space_group_name_H-M   'P 1'
#
loop_
_entity.id
_entity.type
_entity.pdbx_description
1 polymer ?
#
loop_
_entity_poly.entity_id
_entity_poly.type
_entity_poly.pdbx_seq_one_letter_code
_entity_poly.pdbx_strand_id
1 'polypeptide(L)'
;AFENSHQSLSVSVGETATIKCKASTSISNYIAWYQQKPGQAPKLLIYYASSRPTGIPDRFSGSGSGTDYTFTVSRVEADDAGDYYYLQGASFPLTREIK
;
A
#
# COMPACT_ATOMS: atom_id res chain seq x y z
N ALA A 1 -14.68 -7.55 11.34
CA ALA A 1 -13.82 -6.39 11.63
C ALA A 1 -12.46 -6.67 11.00
N PHE A 2 -11.91 -5.76 10.20
CA PHE A 2 -10.52 -5.89 9.76
C PHE A 2 -9.65 -5.74 11.00
N GLU A 3 -8.64 -6.60 11.17
CA GLU A 3 -7.55 -6.32 12.10
C GLU A 3 -6.76 -5.15 11.52
N ASN A 4 -7.22 -3.93 11.81
CA ASN A 4 -6.45 -2.71 11.60
C ASN A 4 -5.37 -2.65 12.69
N SER A 5 -4.38 -3.54 12.60
CA SER A 5 -3.14 -3.37 13.33
C SER A 5 -2.40 -2.21 12.70
N HIS A 6 -2.30 -1.11 13.43
CA HIS A 6 -1.39 -0.02 13.13
C HIS A 6 0.04 -0.60 13.13
N GLN A 7 0.63 -0.81 11.95
CA GLN A 7 1.95 -1.41 11.82
C GLN A 7 2.93 -0.34 11.36
N SER A 8 3.78 0.11 12.28
CA SER A 8 5.01 0.81 11.89
C SER A 8 6.02 -0.23 11.39
N LEU A 9 6.63 0.04 10.23
CA LEU A 9 7.64 -0.81 9.62
C LEU A 9 8.91 0.03 9.43
N SER A 10 9.97 -0.33 10.15
CA SER A 10 11.30 0.25 9.96
C SER A 10 12.10 -0.63 9.01
N VAL A 11 12.53 -0.06 7.88
CA VAL A 11 13.27 -0.75 6.80
C VAL A 11 14.46 0.09 6.41
N SER A 12 15.63 -0.53 6.21
CA SER A 12 16.83 0.18 5.81
C SER A 12 16.79 0.52 4.31
N VAL A 13 17.47 1.59 3.93
CA VAL A 13 17.66 1.92 2.51
C VAL A 13 18.32 0.75 1.77
N GLY A 14 17.76 0.38 0.63
CA GLY A 14 18.19 -0.76 -0.19
C GLY A 14 17.50 -2.08 0.15
N GLU A 15 16.83 -2.20 1.30
CA GLU A 15 16.07 -3.40 1.67
C GLU A 15 14.70 -3.44 0.98
N THR A 16 13.95 -4.52 1.24
CA THR A 16 12.59 -4.69 0.71
C THR A 16 11.56 -4.53 1.82
N ALA A 17 10.63 -3.59 1.65
CA ALA A 17 9.46 -3.47 2.50
C ALA A 17 8.29 -4.28 1.93
N THR A 18 7.51 -4.93 2.79
CA THR A 18 6.28 -5.64 2.38
C THR A 18 5.16 -5.36 3.36
N ILE A 19 4.06 -4.82 2.86
CA ILE A 19 2.83 -4.55 3.59
C ILE A 19 1.81 -5.61 3.19
N LYS A 20 1.21 -6.28 4.18
CA LYS A 20 0.16 -7.27 3.96
C LYS A 20 -1.19 -6.67 4.34
N CYS A 21 -2.18 -6.86 3.48
CA CYS A 21 -3.57 -6.49 3.75
C CYS A 21 -4.42 -7.74 3.63
N LYS A 22 -5.24 -7.99 4.65
CA LYS A 22 -6.24 -9.05 4.62
C LYS A 22 -7.63 -8.46 4.73
N ALA A 23 -8.40 -8.59 3.67
CA ALA A 23 -9.78 -8.14 3.64
C ALA A 23 -10.70 -9.14 4.35
N SER A 24 -11.72 -8.64 5.05
CA SER A 24 -12.70 -9.50 5.75
C SER A 24 -13.61 -10.27 4.80
N THR A 25 -13.78 -9.77 3.58
CA THR A 25 -14.58 -10.37 2.51
C THR A 25 -13.83 -10.25 1.19
N SER A 26 -14.17 -11.10 0.23
CA SER A 26 -13.56 -11.04 -1.09
C SER A 26 -13.88 -9.70 -1.77
N ILE A 27 -12.83 -8.96 -2.17
CA ILE A 27 -12.95 -7.72 -2.94
C ILE A 27 -12.40 -7.88 -4.37
N SER A 28 -12.27 -9.12 -4.84
CA SER A 28 -11.71 -9.45 -6.17
C SER A 28 -10.30 -8.86 -6.35
N ASN A 29 -10.13 -7.84 -7.18
CA ASN A 29 -8.91 -7.06 -7.34
C ASN A 29 -9.13 -5.57 -7.05
N TYR A 30 -10.28 -5.19 -6.47
CA TYR A 30 -10.65 -3.80 -6.20
C TYR A 30 -9.92 -3.25 -4.97
N ILE A 31 -8.60 -3.19 -5.04
CA ILE A 31 -7.74 -2.55 -4.05
C ILE A 31 -6.78 -1.59 -4.75
N ALA A 32 -6.51 -0.45 -4.11
CA ALA A 32 -5.51 0.51 -4.54
C ALA A 32 -4.61 0.91 -3.37
N TRP A 33 -3.33 1.08 -3.63
CA TRP A 33 -2.30 1.46 -2.66
C TRP A 33 -1.84 2.88 -2.94
N TYR A 34 -1.61 3.61 -1.86
CA TYR A 34 -1.20 4.99 -1.93
C TYR A 34 -0.11 5.31 -0.89
N GLN A 35 0.69 6.32 -1.20
CA GLN A 35 1.62 6.95 -0.27
C GLN A 35 1.09 8.32 0.12
N GLN A 36 1.29 8.73 1.36
CA GLN A 36 1.12 10.11 1.80
C GLN A 36 2.35 10.53 2.59
N LYS A 37 2.98 11.61 2.14
CA LYS A 37 4.07 12.27 2.86
C LYS A 37 3.51 13.43 3.68
N PRO A 38 4.19 13.84 4.77
CA PRO A 38 3.78 15.00 5.55
C PRO A 38 3.55 16.24 4.66
N GLY A 39 2.37 16.85 4.76
CA GLY A 39 2.00 18.03 3.98
C GLY A 39 1.69 17.79 2.50
N GLN A 40 1.67 16.55 2.03
CA GLN A 40 1.35 16.20 0.64
C GLN A 40 -0.01 15.50 0.53
N ALA A 41 -0.63 15.63 -0.64
CA ALA A 41 -1.82 14.88 -0.98
C ALA A 41 -1.49 13.39 -1.22
N PRO A 42 -2.45 12.50 -0.96
CA PRO A 42 -2.41 11.11 -1.41
C PRO A 42 -1.90 10.87 -2.83
N LYS A 43 -0.83 10.09 -2.98
CA LYS A 43 -0.29 9.67 -4.28
C LYS A 43 -0.60 8.20 -4.53
N LEU A 44 -1.30 7.91 -5.63
CA LEU A 44 -1.59 6.54 -6.06
C LEU A 44 -0.32 5.83 -6.53
N LEU A 45 -0.08 4.62 -6.02
CA LEU A 45 1.07 3.78 -6.36
C LEU A 45 0.66 2.55 -7.16
N ILE A 46 -0.41 1.86 -6.74
CA ILE A 46 -0.92 0.65 -7.39
C ILE A 46 -2.45 0.70 -7.36
N TYR A 47 -3.09 0.23 -8.42
CA TYR A 47 -4.54 0.06 -8.53
C TYR A 47 -4.86 -1.32 -9.11
N TYR A 48 -6.10 -1.77 -8.98
CA TYR A 48 -6.52 -3.12 -9.39
C TYR A 48 -5.58 -4.23 -8.91
N ALA A 49 -5.16 -4.17 -7.64
CA ALA A 49 -4.22 -5.06 -6.95
C ALA A 49 -2.77 -5.08 -7.46
N SER A 50 -2.51 -4.96 -8.76
CA SER A 50 -1.17 -5.11 -9.34
C SER A 50 -0.84 -4.11 -10.46
N SER A 51 -1.80 -3.29 -10.89
CA SER A 51 -1.57 -2.32 -11.97
C SER A 51 -0.89 -1.07 -11.43
N ARG A 52 0.22 -0.67 -12.05
CA ARG A 52 1.01 0.49 -11.64
C ARG A 52 0.76 1.65 -12.61
N PRO A 53 0.40 2.86 -12.12
CA PRO A 53 0.27 4.04 -12.98
C PRO A 53 1.59 4.42 -13.66
N THR A 54 1.50 5.08 -14.80
CA THR A 54 2.67 5.64 -15.49
C THR A 54 3.40 6.64 -14.59
N GLY A 55 4.74 6.58 -14.57
CA GLY A 55 5.57 7.48 -13.76
C GLY A 55 5.78 7.02 -12.31
N ILE A 56 5.20 5.88 -11.89
CA ILE A 56 5.55 5.24 -10.62
C ILE A 56 6.74 4.30 -10.84
N PRO A 57 7.81 4.37 -10.02
CA PRO A 57 8.98 3.51 -10.14
C PRO A 57 8.65 2.01 -10.14
N ASP A 58 9.43 1.23 -10.88
CA ASP A 58 9.26 -0.22 -11.03
C ASP A 58 9.40 -1.00 -9.72
N ARG A 59 10.10 -0.39 -8.75
CA ARG A 59 10.37 -0.93 -7.43
C ARG A 59 9.13 -1.14 -6.57
N PHE A 60 8.04 -0.43 -6.88
CA PHE A 60 6.73 -0.55 -6.22
C PHE A 60 5.88 -1.60 -6.92
N SER A 61 5.44 -2.64 -6.24
CA SER A 61 4.56 -3.67 -6.81
C SER A 61 3.42 -4.01 -5.86
N GLY A 62 2.31 -4.46 -6.45
CA GLY A 62 1.21 -5.03 -5.69
C GLY A 62 0.85 -6.40 -6.22
N SER A 63 0.32 -7.25 -5.35
CA SER A 63 -0.19 -8.56 -5.73
C SER A 63 -1.33 -9.00 -4.80
N GLY A 64 -2.02 -10.05 -5.21
CA GLY A 64 -3.10 -10.65 -4.44
C GLY A 64 -4.47 -10.54 -5.10
N SER A 65 -5.41 -11.27 -4.55
CA SER A 65 -6.80 -11.33 -5.01
C SER A 65 -7.70 -11.92 -3.93
N GLY A 66 -9.00 -11.68 -4.05
CA GLY A 66 -9.98 -12.17 -3.09
C GLY A 66 -9.85 -11.46 -1.74
N THR A 67 -9.15 -12.08 -0.81
CA THR A 67 -9.01 -11.60 0.57
C THR A 67 -7.59 -11.20 0.95
N ASP A 68 -6.57 -11.65 0.23
CA ASP A 68 -5.19 -11.50 0.65
C ASP A 68 -4.41 -10.70 -0.39
N TYR A 69 -3.82 -9.59 0.07
CA TYR A 69 -3.12 -8.62 -0.76
C TYR A 69 -1.77 -8.27 -0.16
N THR A 70 -0.82 -7.97 -1.04
CA THR A 70 0.50 -7.49 -0.63
C THR A 70 0.90 -6.29 -1.47
N PHE A 71 1.65 -5.40 -0.85
CA PHE A 71 2.33 -4.29 -1.49
C PHE A 71 3.80 -4.34 -1.10
N THR A 72 4.66 -4.23 -2.10
CA THR A 72 6.09 -4.41 -1.94
C THR A 72 6.83 -3.21 -2.50
N VAL A 73 7.77 -2.69 -1.73
CA VAL A 73 8.76 -1.71 -2.18
C VAL A 73 10.10 -2.41 -2.15
N SER A 74 10.59 -2.81 -3.32
CA SER A 74 11.96 -3.31 -3.46
C SER A 74 12.94 -2.15 -3.43
N ARG A 75 14.16 -2.35 -2.93
CA ARG A 75 15.22 -1.32 -2.92
C ARG A 75 14.71 0.02 -2.36
N VAL A 76 14.20 0.00 -1.13
CA VAL A 76 13.65 1.16 -0.43
C VAL A 76 14.63 2.35 -0.50
N GLU A 77 14.12 3.52 -0.86
CA GLU A 77 14.86 4.77 -0.87
C GLU A 77 14.46 5.65 0.32
N ALA A 78 15.31 6.63 0.68
CA ALA A 78 14.98 7.57 1.77
C ALA A 78 13.68 8.36 1.50
N ASP A 79 13.39 8.61 0.22
CA ASP A 79 12.16 9.29 -0.22
C ASP A 79 10.92 8.39 -0.18
N ASP A 80 11.06 7.10 0.11
CA ASP A 80 9.92 6.19 0.27
C ASP A 80 9.30 6.27 1.68
N ALA A 81 9.91 7.02 2.60
CA ALA A 81 9.35 7.26 3.92
C ALA A 81 8.01 8.02 3.85
N GLY A 82 6.99 7.50 4.54
CA GLY A 82 5.67 8.10 4.60
C GLY A 82 4.60 7.08 4.98
N ASP A 83 3.36 7.55 5.06
CA ASP A 83 2.21 6.72 5.38
C ASP A 83 1.75 5.97 4.14
N TYR A 84 1.52 4.67 4.29
CA TYR A 84 0.95 3.83 3.25
C TYR A 84 -0.44 3.35 3.65
N TYR A 85 -1.40 3.51 2.74
CA TYR A 85 -2.77 3.08 2.94
C TYR A 85 -3.28 2.37 1.69
N TYR A 86 -4.27 1.52 1.91
CA TYR A 86 -4.99 0.85 0.86
C TYR A 86 -6.47 1.26 0.90
N LEU A 87 -7.09 1.32 -0.28
CA LEU A 87 -8.51 1.55 -0.44
C LEU A 87 -9.11 0.35 -1.16
N GLN A 88 -10.15 -0.24 -0.57
CA GLN A 88 -10.93 -1.31 -1.19
C GLN A 88 -12.24 -0.78 -1.78
N GLY A 89 -12.63 -1.29 -2.96
CA GLY A 89 -13.73 -0.88 -3.84
C GLY A 89 -14.72 0.17 -3.32
N ALA A 90 -14.69 1.37 -3.92
CA ALA A 90 -15.62 2.53 -3.82
C ALA A 90 -16.06 3.02 -2.41
N SER A 91 -15.75 2.29 -1.35
CA SER A 91 -16.15 2.58 0.01
C SER A 91 -14.95 3.10 0.78
N PHE A 92 -14.98 4.41 1.06
CA PHE A 92 -14.13 5.01 2.07
C PHE A 92 -14.40 4.31 3.41
N PRO A 93 -13.36 3.76 4.04
CA PRO A 93 -12.70 4.55 5.07
C PRO A 93 -11.17 4.51 5.01
N LEU A 94 -10.58 5.69 5.22
CA LEU A 94 -9.15 5.89 5.47
C LEU A 94 -8.76 5.14 6.74
N THR A 95 -7.88 4.14 6.65
CA THR A 95 -7.20 3.66 7.86
C THR A 95 -5.73 4.09 7.83
N ARG A 96 -5.34 4.77 8.91
CA ARG A 96 -4.18 5.66 9.06
C ARG A 96 -2.90 4.94 9.48
N GLU A 97 -1.79 5.66 9.23
CA GLU A 97 -0.43 5.71 9.79
C GLU A 97 0.50 4.47 9.77
N ILE A 98 1.66 4.65 9.11
CA ILE A 98 2.92 3.93 9.36
C ILE A 98 3.92 5.03 9.72
N LYS A 99 4.23 5.16 11.01
CA LYS A 99 5.25 6.09 11.52
C LYS A 99 6.65 5.61 11.22
#